data_AF-A0A9E2VPK1-F1
#
_entry.id   AF-A0A9E2VPK1-F1
#
_cell.length_a   1.000
_cell.length_b   1.000
_cell.length_c   1.000
_cell.angle_alpha   90.00
_cell.angle_beta   90.00
_cell.angle_gamma   90.00
#
_symmetry.space_group_name_H-M   'P 1'
#
loop_
_entity.id
_entity.type
_entity.pdbx_description
1 polymer ?
#
loop_
_entity_poly.entity_id
_entity_poly.type
_entity_poly.pdbx_seq_one_letter_code
_entity_poly.pdbx_strand_id
1 'polypeptide(L)'
;TRIEHIAVQEATRLEIPVIAILDSNCDPDHVTYPIPGNDDAIRSIKLITSRIADACIEGAHLRTQREEADFKPVPAGGDKAAAISLAIAPAS
;
A
#
# COMPACT_ATOMS: atom_id res chain seq x y z
N THR A 1 15.68 16.57 -2.77
CA THR A 1 15.41 17.05 -1.39
C THR A 1 16.09 18.35 -0.97
N ARG A 2 16.98 18.99 -1.75
CA ARG A 2 17.68 20.21 -1.29
C ARG A 2 16.75 21.39 -0.95
N ILE A 3 15.59 21.50 -1.59
CA ILE A 3 14.52 22.48 -1.29
C ILE A 3 13.47 21.89 -0.32
N GLU A 4 13.37 20.57 -0.25
CA GLU A 4 12.30 19.83 0.45
C GLU A 4 12.77 19.18 1.76
N HIS A 5 14.01 19.44 2.17
CA HIS A 5 14.61 18.83 3.37
C HIS A 5 13.81 19.14 4.65
N ILE A 6 13.18 20.31 4.71
CA ILE A 6 12.29 20.71 5.82
C ILE A 6 11.08 19.78 5.88
N ALA A 7 10.42 19.53 4.74
CA ALA A 7 9.25 18.67 4.67
C ALA A 7 9.59 17.22 5.05
N VAL A 8 10.76 16.73 4.61
CA VAL A 8 11.24 15.38 4.99
C VAL A 8 11.54 15.30 6.48
N GLN A 9 12.16 16.33 7.07
CA GLN A 9 12.44 16.38 8.52
C GLN A 9 11.16 16.46 9.35
N GLU A 10 10.18 17.25 8.91
CA GLU A 10 8.87 17.34 9.58
C GLU A 10 8.10 16.02 9.52
N ALA A 11 8.07 15.37 8.36
CA ALA A 11 7.43 14.07 8.20
C ALA A 11 8.12 12.99 9.05
N THR A 12 9.46 12.99 9.08
CA THR A 12 10.25 12.09 9.93
C THR A 12 9.91 12.30 11.42
N ARG A 13 9.77 13.55 11.86
CA ARG A 13 9.41 13.89 13.25
C ARG A 13 7.98 13.49 13.61
N LEU A 14 7.06 13.49 12.65
CA LEU A 14 5.66 13.08 12.83
C LEU A 14 5.44 11.58 12.57
N GLU A 15 6.50 10.81 12.33
CA GLU A 15 6.45 9.38 11.98
C GLU A 15 5.58 9.12 10.72
N ILE A 16 5.50 10.10 9.83
CA ILE A 16 4.76 9.98 8.57
C ILE A 16 5.67 9.32 7.53
N PRO A 17 5.26 8.20 6.91
CA PRO A 17 6.06 7.55 5.89
C PRO A 17 6.20 8.45 4.64
N VAL A 18 7.44 8.66 4.21
CA VAL A 18 7.76 9.54 3.07
C VAL A 18 8.05 8.72 1.83
N ILE A 19 7.35 9.04 0.74
CA ILE A 19 7.61 8.53 -0.61
C ILE A 19 8.26 9.67 -1.40
N ALA A 20 9.44 9.44 -1.99
CA ALA A 20 10.16 10.48 -2.73
C ALA A 20 10.86 9.94 -3.97
N ILE A 21 10.96 10.80 -5.00
CA ILE A 21 11.75 10.53 -6.21
C ILE A 21 13.20 10.88 -5.90
N LEU A 22 14.12 9.95 -6.18
CA LEU A 22 15.55 10.14 -5.96
C LEU A 22 16.29 10.28 -7.29
N ASP A 23 16.96 11.42 -7.47
CA ASP A 23 17.97 11.63 -8.51
C ASP A 23 19.39 11.68 -7.91
N SER A 24 20.40 11.82 -8.77
CA SER A 24 21.84 11.95 -8.47
C SER A 24 22.22 12.96 -7.37
N ASN A 25 21.33 13.90 -7.04
CA ASN A 25 21.55 15.00 -6.10
C ASN A 25 20.72 14.91 -4.80
N CYS A 26 20.04 13.78 -4.55
CA CYS A 26 19.13 13.58 -3.41
C CYS A 26 19.66 12.54 -2.41
N ASP A 27 19.74 12.90 -1.12
CA ASP A 27 20.09 11.97 -0.05
C ASP A 27 18.90 11.06 0.35
N PRO A 28 19.06 9.73 0.32
CA PRO A 28 17.97 8.76 0.55
C PRO A 28 17.67 8.48 2.03
N ASP A 29 18.49 8.95 2.97
CA ASP A 29 18.53 8.48 4.36
C ASP A 29 17.21 8.65 5.16
N HIS A 30 16.36 9.58 4.72
CA HIS A 30 15.09 9.90 5.39
C HIS A 30 13.85 9.56 4.54
N VAL A 31 14.01 8.76 3.49
CA VAL A 31 12.91 8.35 2.60
C VAL A 31 12.53 6.90 2.89
N THR A 32 11.27 6.67 3.25
CA THR A 32 10.76 5.32 3.56
C THR A 32 10.60 4.48 2.29
N TYR A 33 10.12 5.10 1.21
CA TYR A 33 9.89 4.44 -0.08
C TYR A 33 10.56 5.23 -1.20
N PRO A 34 11.85 4.95 -1.48
CA PRO A 34 12.60 5.64 -2.52
C PRO A 34 12.20 5.15 -3.91
N ILE A 35 11.91 6.09 -4.83
CA ILE A 35 11.65 5.82 -6.25
C ILE A 35 12.80 6.42 -7.07
N PRO A 36 13.72 5.62 -7.64
CA PRO A 36 14.78 6.16 -8.48
C PRO A 36 14.20 6.78 -9.76
N GLY A 37 14.56 8.02 -10.06
CA GLY A 37 14.02 8.73 -11.22
C GLY A 37 14.54 10.16 -11.34
N ASN A 38 14.28 10.78 -12.49
CA ASN A 38 14.67 12.16 -12.74
C ASN A 38 13.57 13.11 -12.25
N ASP A 39 13.84 13.88 -11.20
CA ASP A 39 12.95 14.87 -10.62
C ASP A 39 12.88 16.18 -11.41
N ASP A 40 13.85 16.47 -12.28
CA ASP A 40 13.86 17.68 -13.13
C ASP A 40 12.93 17.56 -14.35
N ALA A 41 12.65 16.34 -14.80
CA ALA A 41 11.92 16.11 -16.05
C ALA A 41 10.40 16.05 -15.83
N ILE A 42 9.67 17.04 -16.35
CA ILE A 42 8.20 17.09 -16.28
C ILE A 42 7.50 15.81 -16.77
N ARG A 43 8.06 15.14 -17.78
CA ARG A 43 7.52 13.88 -18.29
C ARG A 43 7.66 12.74 -17.26
N SER A 44 8.80 12.69 -16.56
CA SER A 44 9.05 11.69 -15.53
C SER A 44 8.15 11.93 -14.31
N ILE A 45 8.06 13.18 -13.85
CA ILE A 45 7.14 13.57 -12.77
C ILE A 45 5.70 13.17 -13.11
N LYS A 46 5.21 13.52 -14.31
CA LYS A 46 3.85 13.16 -14.75
C LYS A 46 3.62 11.65 -14.76
N LEU A 47 4.58 10.87 -15.24
CA LEU A 47 4.46 9.41 -15.26
C LEU A 47 4.39 8.82 -13.86
N ILE A 48 5.25 9.27 -12.95
CA ILE A 48 5.30 8.75 -11.58
C ILE A 48 4.03 9.15 -10.82
N THR A 49 3.66 10.42 -10.88
CA THR A 49 2.46 10.94 -10.22
C THR A 49 1.17 10.31 -10.75
N SER A 50 1.06 10.05 -12.06
CA SER A 50 -0.11 9.36 -12.60
C SER A 50 -0.23 7.93 -12.08
N ARG A 51 0.88 7.19 -12.02
CA ARG A 51 0.90 5.82 -11.48
C ARG A 51 0.56 5.77 -10.00
N ILE A 52 1.04 6.74 -9.22
CA ILE A 52 0.70 6.87 -7.80
C ILE A 52 -0.81 7.17 -7.65
N ALA A 53 -1.36 8.05 -8.48
CA ALA A 53 -2.79 8.36 -8.45
C ALA A 53 -3.65 7.13 -8.75
N ASP A 54 -3.30 6.36 -9.79
CA ASP A 54 -3.99 5.12 -10.14
C ASP A 54 -3.95 4.13 -8.97
N ALA A 55 -2.77 3.93 -8.36
CA ALA A 55 -2.60 3.05 -7.21
C ALA A 55 -3.41 3.49 -5.98
N CYS A 56 -3.53 4.81 -5.74
CA CYS A 56 -4.36 5.35 -4.66
C CYS A 56 -5.85 5.06 -4.88
N ILE A 57 -6.32 5.16 -6.13
CA ILE A 57 -7.72 4.87 -6.48
C ILE A 57 -8.00 3.37 -6.29
N GLU A 58 -7.13 2.51 -6.81
CA GLU A 58 -7.23 1.05 -6.62
C GLU A 58 -7.20 0.68 -5.13
N GLY A 59 -6.28 1.27 -4.37
CA GLY A 59 -6.16 1.06 -2.93
C GLY A 59 -7.40 1.53 -2.15
N ALA A 60 -8.03 2.63 -2.56
CA ALA A 60 -9.27 3.11 -1.97
C ALA A 60 -10.44 2.14 -2.24
N HIS A 61 -10.57 1.67 -3.48
CA HIS A 61 -11.59 0.68 -3.84
C HIS A 61 -11.41 -0.64 -3.07
N LEU A 62 -10.17 -1.12 -2.95
CA LEU A 62 -9.86 -2.33 -2.18
C LEU A 62 -10.16 -2.16 -0.69
N ARG A 63 -9.89 -0.98 -0.12
CA ARG A 63 -10.26 -0.67 1.27
C ARG A 63 -11.76 -0.75 1.48
N THR A 64 -12.56 -0.11 0.61
CA THR A 64 -14.02 -0.17 0.70
C THR A 64 -14.53 -1.60 0.56
N GLN A 65 -14.03 -2.37 -0.41
CA GLN A 65 -14.41 -3.79 -0.57
C GLN A 65 -14.04 -4.62 0.66
N ARG A 66 -12.89 -4.35 1.28
CA ARG A 66 -12.45 -5.05 2.49
C ARG A 66 -13.32 -4.67 3.69
N GLU A 67 -13.68 -3.40 3.83
CA GLU A 67 -14.62 -2.93 4.87
C GLU A 67 -16.03 -3.53 4.66
N GLU A 68 -16.52 -3.61 3.43
CA GLU A 68 -17.79 -4.28 3.09
C GLU A 68 -17.76 -5.79 3.36
N ALA A 69 -16.62 -6.45 3.12
CA ALA A 69 -16.42 -7.86 3.43
C ALA A 69 -16.39 -8.11 4.94
N ASP A 70 -15.81 -7.19 5.73
CA ASP A 70 -15.77 -7.27 7.19
C ASP A 70 -17.13 -6.93 7.83
N PHE A 71 -17.95 -6.09 7.18
CA PHE A 71 -19.29 -5.74 7.62
C PHE A 71 -20.38 -6.76 7.24
N LYS A 72 -20.06 -7.79 6.46
CA LYS A 72 -21.01 -8.87 6.15
C LYS A 72 -21.11 -9.79 7.39
N PRO A 73 -22.22 -9.78 8.15
CA PRO A 73 -22.34 -10.68 9.28
C PRO A 73 -22.35 -12.11 8.74
N VAL A 74 -21.52 -12.96 9.34
CA VAL A 74 -21.65 -14.42 9.18
C VAL A 74 -23.12 -14.76 9.48
N PRO A 75 -23.88 -15.33 8.53
CA PRO A 75 -25.30 -15.57 8.76
C PRO A 75 -25.44 -16.57 9.92
N ALA A 76 -26.05 -16.10 11.01
CA ALA A 76 -26.46 -16.92 12.13
C ALA A 76 -27.72 -17.72 11.73
N GLY A 77 -27.60 -19.05 11.72
CA GLY A 77 -28.73 -19.96 11.57
C GLY A 77 -28.31 -21.44 11.56
N GLY A 78 -28.44 -22.12 12.71
CA GLY A 78 -28.64 -23.58 12.75
C GLY A 78 -30.00 -23.92 12.12
N ASP A 79 -30.29 -25.12 11.60
CA ASP A 79 -29.91 -26.45 12.04
C ASP A 79 -29.81 -27.48 10.88
N LYS A 80 -28.88 -28.44 11.05
CA LYS A 80 -28.81 -29.84 10.56
C LYS A 80 -29.11 -30.17 9.09
N ALA A 81 -28.06 -30.58 8.36
CA ALA A 81 -27.79 -31.99 8.01
C ALA A 81 -26.89 -32.11 6.76
N ALA A 82 -25.58 -32.27 6.95
CA ALA A 82 -24.75 -33.06 6.04
C ALA A 82 -23.60 -33.64 6.86
N ALA A 83 -23.59 -34.97 6.94
CA ALA A 83 -22.81 -35.76 7.87
C ALA A 83 -21.32 -35.85 7.51
N ILE A 84 -20.56 -36.09 8.57
CA ILE A 84 -19.18 -36.56 8.70
C ILE A 84 -18.75 -37.57 7.61
N SER A 85 -17.55 -37.35 7.04
CA SER A 85 -16.59 -38.43 6.71
C SER A 85 -15.18 -37.81 6.60
N LEU A 86 -14.45 -37.69 7.71
CA LEU A 86 -13.51 -38.66 8.29
C LEU A 86 -12.09 -38.53 7.69
N ALA A 87 -11.14 -38.37 8.60
CA ALA A 87 -9.69 -38.44 8.42
C ALA A 87 -9.25 -39.58 7.49
N ILE A 88 -8.12 -39.38 6.80
CA ILE A 88 -7.00 -40.33 6.65
C ILE A 88 -5.84 -39.55 6.00
N ALA A 89 -4.72 -39.44 6.71
CA ALA A 89 -3.41 -39.15 6.12
C ALA A 89 -2.96 -40.34 5.27
N PRO A 90 -2.11 -40.15 4.24
CA PRO A 90 -1.24 -41.23 3.82
C PRO A 90 0.21 -40.89 4.19
N ALA A 91 0.78 -41.69 5.08
CA ALA A 91 2.20 -41.98 5.05
C ALA A 91 2.41 -43.13 4.06
N SER A 92 3.29 -42.91 3.08
CA SER A 92 4.09 -43.92 2.39
C SER A 92 5.35 -43.23 1.89
#